data_AF-A0A9W9Y8M0-F1
#
_entry.id   AF-A0A9W9Y8M0-F1
#
_cell.length_a   1.000
_cell.length_b   1.000
_cell.length_c   1.000
_cell.angle_alpha   90.00
_cell.angle_beta   90.00
_cell.angle_gamma   90.00
#
_symmetry.space_group_name_H-M   'P 1'
#
loop_
_entity.id
_entity.type
_entity.pdbx_description
1 polymer ?
#
loop_
_entity_poly.entity_id
_entity_poly.type
_entity_poly.pdbx_seq_one_letter_code
_entity_poly.pdbx_strand_id
1 'polypeptide(L)'
;MRFSSLILLSYQIWLTEKDAGQEGDETTSMAFSRSAPIRVKNILTHALSDEQGDSSNTPCFYMCSQFQQRMKVDILMVSKEFDYRLLIRTCRNYVPKTPQAEEEDKILASYLMGMKINEDQLTLPPVSEIPDGFDLSYKRRSLRRTYQYEMDGEQFNLTVCKDQEKTVDPVETDASGFDETATKTDIHLHCEEWDQLLDEGNWEPEQIVAKLPTFLQFLRQVQRNVAP
;
A
#
# COMPACT_ATOMS: atom_id res chain seq x y z
N MET A 1 -28.96 -6.82 20.44
CA MET A 1 -27.83 -7.45 19.72
C MET A 1 -27.20 -6.38 18.85
N ARG A 2 -25.99 -5.90 19.20
CA ARG A 2 -25.21 -5.02 18.31
C ARG A 2 -24.34 -5.92 17.45
N PHE A 3 -24.62 -5.98 16.15
CA PHE A 3 -23.69 -6.52 15.17
C PHE A 3 -22.62 -5.45 14.95
N SER A 4 -21.49 -5.54 15.63
CA SER A 4 -20.32 -4.76 15.27
C SER A 4 -19.65 -5.45 14.09
N SER A 5 -19.97 -5.01 12.87
CA SER A 5 -19.12 -5.33 11.72
C SER A 5 -17.83 -4.54 11.88
N LEU A 6 -16.73 -5.20 12.25
CA LEU A 6 -15.40 -4.62 12.13
C LEU A 6 -15.10 -4.42 10.64
N ILE A 7 -15.29 -3.21 10.14
CA ILE A 7 -14.83 -2.82 8.82
C ILE A 7 -13.38 -2.43 8.97
N LEU A 8 -12.47 -3.25 8.43
CA LEU A 8 -11.06 -2.89 8.39
C LEU A 8 -10.82 -2.07 7.12
N LEU A 9 -10.60 -0.77 7.31
CA LEU A 9 -10.24 0.17 6.26
C LEU A 9 -8.72 0.34 6.24
N SER A 10 -8.18 0.51 5.03
CA SER A 10 -6.79 0.91 4.84
C SER A 10 -6.77 2.23 4.10
N TYR A 11 -5.88 3.15 4.48
CA TYR A 11 -5.61 4.34 3.69
C TYR A 11 -4.19 4.29 3.15
N GLN A 12 -4.01 4.79 1.94
CA GLN A 12 -2.73 4.81 1.24
C GLN A 12 -2.40 6.22 0.77
N ILE A 13 -1.14 6.58 0.95
CA ILE A 13 -0.60 7.92 0.71
C ILE A 13 0.74 7.74 0.03
N TRP A 14 1.02 8.61 -0.93
CA TRP A 14 2.32 8.67 -1.59
C TRP A 14 2.93 10.04 -1.34
N LEU A 15 4.22 10.02 -1.03
CA LEU A 15 5.01 11.22 -0.87
C LEU A 15 6.07 11.23 -1.97
N THR A 16 6.35 12.41 -2.50
CA THR A 16 7.39 12.65 -3.50
C THR A 16 8.36 13.70 -2.99
N GLU A 17 9.64 13.50 -3.23
CA GLU A 17 10.66 14.53 -3.01
C GLU A 17 10.42 15.68 -4.00
N LYS A 18 10.51 16.92 -3.52
CA LYS A 18 10.58 18.10 -4.38
C LYS A 18 12.01 18.24 -4.90
N ASP A 19 12.15 18.50 -6.19
CA ASP A 19 13.45 18.85 -6.76
C ASP A 19 14.00 20.08 -6.04
N ALA A 20 15.22 19.97 -5.50
CA ALA A 20 15.91 21.11 -4.90
C ALA A 20 16.15 22.16 -5.99
N GLY A 21 15.46 23.31 -5.89
CA GLY A 21 15.78 24.46 -6.71
C GLY A 21 17.20 24.95 -6.40
N GLN A 22 18.03 25.05 -7.45
CA GLN A 22 19.38 25.63 -7.53
C GLN A 22 20.31 25.52 -6.30
N GLU A 23 21.42 24.81 -6.52
CA GLU A 23 22.68 24.75 -5.74
C GLU A 23 22.73 25.63 -4.47
N GLY A 24 22.50 25.00 -3.32
CA GLY A 24 22.86 25.60 -2.03
C GLY A 24 22.11 25.09 -0.81
N ASP A 25 20.94 24.47 -0.99
CA ASP A 25 20.11 23.98 0.13
C ASP A 25 19.92 22.46 0.00
N GLU A 26 20.64 21.69 0.82
CA GLU A 26 20.62 20.21 0.85
C GLU A 26 19.35 19.64 1.53
N THR A 27 18.36 20.48 1.84
CA THR A 27 17.08 20.03 2.41
C THR A 27 16.13 19.55 1.32
N THR A 28 16.15 18.23 1.07
CA THR A 28 15.12 17.52 0.30
C THR A 28 13.76 17.65 0.99
N SER A 29 12.87 18.48 0.44
CA SER A 29 11.53 18.68 1.00
C SER A 29 10.52 17.66 0.43
N MET A 30 9.74 16.99 1.29
CA MET A 30 8.69 16.05 0.88
C MET A 30 7.34 16.73 0.63
N ALA A 31 6.57 16.18 -0.31
CA ALA A 31 5.22 16.65 -0.65
C ALA A 31 4.23 15.49 -0.79
N PHE A 32 2.93 15.75 -0.61
CA PHE A 32 1.90 14.78 -0.95
C PHE A 32 1.79 14.65 -2.47
N SER A 33 1.83 13.41 -2.95
CA SER A 33 1.58 13.12 -4.35
C SER A 33 0.08 13.09 -4.62
N ARG A 34 -0.36 13.87 -5.62
CA ARG A 34 -1.74 13.85 -6.10
C ARG A 34 -2.05 12.65 -7.01
N SER A 35 -1.02 12.00 -7.52
CA SER A 35 -1.14 10.78 -8.31
C SER A 35 -0.39 9.64 -7.63
N ALA A 36 -1.01 8.47 -7.59
CA ALA A 36 -0.32 7.28 -7.17
C ALA A 36 0.67 6.84 -8.27
N PRO A 37 1.96 6.60 -7.95
CA PRO A 37 2.95 6.09 -8.90
C PRO A 37 2.69 4.63 -9.32
N ILE A 38 1.75 3.97 -8.65
CA ILE A 38 1.26 2.62 -8.97
C ILE A 38 -0.26 2.64 -9.00
N ARG A 39 -0.86 1.72 -9.76
CA ARG A 39 -2.31 1.56 -9.80
C ARG A 39 -2.83 1.18 -8.41
N VAL A 40 -3.64 2.06 -7.81
CA VAL A 40 -4.31 1.77 -6.53
C VAL A 40 -5.53 0.89 -6.80
N LYS A 41 -5.61 -0.23 -6.09
CA LYS A 41 -6.72 -1.19 -6.20
C LYS A 41 -7.67 -1.04 -5.00
N ASN A 42 -8.89 -1.57 -5.12
CA ASN A 42 -9.91 -1.56 -4.05
C ASN A 42 -10.29 -0.18 -3.51
N ILE A 43 -10.19 0.87 -4.33
CA ILE A 43 -10.50 2.25 -3.93
C ILE A 43 -11.99 2.35 -3.56
N LEU A 44 -12.25 2.79 -2.34
CA LEU A 44 -13.57 3.14 -1.84
C LEU A 44 -13.87 4.62 -2.04
N THR A 45 -12.88 5.45 -1.73
CA THR A 45 -12.94 6.91 -1.84
C THR A 45 -11.52 7.42 -2.11
N HIS A 46 -11.39 8.43 -2.97
CA HIS A 46 -10.16 9.20 -3.13
C HIS A 46 -10.41 10.58 -2.52
N ALA A 47 -9.71 10.88 -1.43
CA ALA A 47 -9.84 12.13 -0.72
C ALA A 47 -8.81 13.12 -1.25
N LEU A 48 -9.32 14.22 -1.79
CA LEU A 48 -8.55 15.37 -2.25
C LEU A 48 -8.97 16.57 -1.41
N SER A 49 -8.03 17.47 -1.15
CA SER A 49 -8.39 18.75 -0.55
C SER A 49 -8.97 19.71 -1.59
N ASP A 50 -9.95 20.51 -1.14
CA ASP A 50 -10.65 21.52 -1.94
C ASP A 50 -9.79 22.77 -2.24
N GLU A 51 -8.57 22.86 -1.73
CA GLU A 51 -7.73 24.04 -1.93
C GLU A 51 -7.22 24.15 -3.38
N GLN A 52 -7.74 25.17 -4.07
CA GLN A 52 -7.41 25.53 -5.44
C GLN A 52 -6.19 26.47 -5.43
N GLY A 53 -5.00 25.88 -5.23
CA GLY A 53 -3.71 26.57 -5.22
C GLY A 53 -2.56 25.58 -5.37
N ASP A 54 -1.32 26.07 -5.44
CA ASP A 54 -0.08 25.25 -5.56
C ASP A 54 0.23 24.51 -4.25
N SER A 55 -0.69 23.64 -3.83
CA SER A 55 -0.76 23.08 -2.50
C SER A 55 -0.29 21.62 -2.52
N SER A 56 0.97 21.44 -2.92
CA SER A 56 1.66 20.14 -2.88
C SER A 56 1.77 19.55 -1.45
N ASN A 57 1.58 20.38 -0.42
CA ASN A 57 1.58 19.96 0.98
C ASN A 57 0.19 19.69 1.55
N THR A 58 -0.86 19.73 0.73
CA THR A 58 -2.21 19.40 1.20
C THR A 58 -2.44 17.89 1.13
N PRO A 59 -3.05 17.27 2.17
CA PRO A 59 -3.28 15.84 2.19
C PRO A 59 -4.05 15.32 0.97
N CYS A 60 -3.54 14.23 0.41
CA CYS A 60 -4.15 13.46 -0.66
C CYS A 60 -3.98 11.98 -0.31
N PHE A 61 -5.08 11.24 -0.28
CA PHE A 61 -5.04 9.83 0.12
C PHE A 61 -6.18 9.02 -0.48
N TYR A 62 -5.94 7.72 -0.58
CA TYR A 62 -6.91 6.75 -1.05
C TYR A 62 -7.39 5.92 0.13
N MET A 63 -8.70 5.87 0.34
CA MET A 63 -9.32 4.90 1.23
C MET A 63 -9.63 3.64 0.44
N CYS A 64 -9.15 2.51 0.91
CA CYS A 64 -9.21 1.23 0.22
C CYS A 64 -9.85 0.17 1.12
N SER A 65 -10.68 -0.68 0.51
CA SER A 65 -11.15 -1.90 1.14
C SER A 65 -10.07 -2.98 1.14
N GLN A 66 -10.20 -3.94 2.05
CA GLN A 66 -9.31 -5.09 2.07
C GLN A 66 -9.47 -5.97 0.83
N PHE A 67 -8.34 -6.45 0.34
CA PHE A 67 -8.31 -7.54 -0.63
C PHE A 67 -8.92 -8.81 -0.04
N GLN A 68 -9.64 -9.57 -0.87
CA GLN A 68 -10.01 -10.93 -0.56
C GLN A 68 -8.84 -11.85 -0.92
N GLN A 69 -8.22 -12.47 0.09
CA GLN A 69 -7.22 -13.50 -0.15
C GLN A 69 -7.90 -14.75 -0.70
N ARG A 70 -7.56 -15.12 -1.93
CA ARG A 70 -8.03 -16.37 -2.58
C ARG A 70 -7.08 -17.51 -2.31
N MET A 71 -5.78 -17.23 -2.31
CA MET A 71 -4.74 -18.23 -2.07
C MET A 71 -3.54 -17.59 -1.39
N LYS A 72 -2.93 -18.35 -0.48
CA LYS A 72 -1.62 -18.06 0.08
C LYS A 72 -0.85 -19.37 0.16
N VAL A 73 0.28 -19.43 -0.55
CA VAL A 73 1.20 -20.57 -0.50
C VAL A 73 2.54 -20.05 -0.03
N ASP A 74 2.96 -20.51 1.15
CA ASP A 74 4.30 -20.28 1.68
C ASP A 74 5.21 -21.44 1.22
N ILE A 75 6.25 -21.14 0.47
CA ILE A 75 7.24 -22.10 -0.02
C ILE A 75 8.54 -21.85 0.75
N LEU A 76 8.77 -22.68 1.76
CA LEU A 76 9.95 -22.60 2.62
C LEU A 76 11.15 -23.21 1.90
N MET A 77 12.26 -22.48 1.86
CA MET A 77 13.47 -22.91 1.14
C MET A 77 14.62 -23.05 2.13
N VAL A 78 14.78 -24.27 2.67
CA VAL A 78 15.74 -24.60 3.75
C VAL A 78 17.20 -24.24 3.42
N SER A 79 17.57 -24.14 2.13
CA SER A 79 18.94 -23.86 1.68
C SER A 79 19.18 -22.42 1.21
N LYS A 80 18.19 -21.51 1.36
CA LYS A 80 18.26 -20.13 0.89
C LYS A 80 17.88 -19.17 2.01
N GLU A 81 18.46 -17.97 2.00
CA GLU A 81 18.21 -16.93 3.00
C GLU A 81 16.81 -16.28 2.89
N PHE A 82 15.99 -16.72 1.93
CA PHE A 82 14.69 -16.14 1.64
C PHE A 82 13.65 -17.23 1.38
N ASP A 83 12.53 -17.16 2.09
CA ASP A 83 11.32 -17.94 1.81
C ASP A 83 10.47 -17.23 0.75
N TYR A 84 9.70 -18.00 -0.01
CA TYR A 84 8.79 -17.46 -1.01
C TYR A 84 7.35 -17.51 -0.54
N ARG A 85 6.57 -16.50 -0.94
CA ARG A 85 5.14 -16.45 -0.69
C ARG A 85 4.42 -16.10 -1.98
N LEU A 86 3.63 -17.04 -2.49
CA LEU A 86 2.69 -16.77 -3.57
C LEU A 86 1.35 -16.37 -2.97
N LEU A 87 0.88 -15.17 -3.30
CA LEU A 87 -0.39 -14.62 -2.85
C LEU A 87 -1.28 -14.34 -4.06
N ILE A 88 -2.47 -14.94 -4.07
CA ILE A 88 -3.53 -14.55 -5.02
C ILE A 88 -4.59 -13.81 -4.23
N ARG A 89 -4.83 -12.57 -4.64
CA ARG A 89 -5.76 -11.64 -4.01
C ARG A 89 -6.69 -11.09 -5.08
N THR A 90 -7.96 -10.99 -4.76
CA THR A 90 -8.96 -10.34 -5.63
C THR A 90 -9.53 -9.12 -4.95
N CYS A 91 -10.00 -8.19 -5.77
CA CYS A 91 -10.82 -7.08 -5.31
C CYS A 91 -12.25 -7.56 -5.04
N ARG A 92 -12.98 -6.91 -4.12
CA ARG A 92 -14.43 -7.16 -4.03
C ARG A 92 -15.09 -6.53 -5.26
N ASN A 93 -15.96 -7.28 -5.93
CA ASN A 93 -16.89 -6.70 -6.88
C ASN A 93 -17.73 -5.64 -6.16
N TYR A 94 -18.01 -4.51 -6.82
CA TYR A 94 -18.71 -3.38 -6.24
C TYR A 94 -19.99 -3.83 -5.50
N VAL A 95 -19.99 -3.71 -4.18
CA VAL A 95 -21.20 -3.85 -3.35
C VAL A 95 -21.64 -2.44 -3.01
N PRO A 96 -22.88 -2.04 -3.33
CA PRO A 96 -23.41 -0.74 -2.91
C PRO A 96 -23.21 -0.57 -1.41
N LYS A 97 -22.60 0.55 -1.00
CA LYS A 97 -22.42 0.87 0.41
C LYS A 97 -23.79 1.14 1.04
N THR A 98 -23.94 0.79 2.31
CA THR A 98 -25.08 1.26 3.09
C THR A 98 -24.88 2.75 3.40
N PRO A 99 -25.96 3.53 3.62
CA PRO A 99 -25.84 4.93 4.02
C PRO A 99 -24.94 5.13 5.26
N GLN A 100 -25.00 4.19 6.20
CA GLN A 100 -24.13 4.18 7.38
C GLN A 100 -22.65 4.03 7.01
N ALA A 101 -22.28 3.10 6.13
CA ALA A 101 -20.89 2.91 5.71
C ALA A 101 -20.34 4.13 4.95
N GLU A 102 -21.20 4.82 4.18
CA GLU A 102 -20.81 6.08 3.52
C GLU A 102 -20.57 7.22 4.52
N GLU A 103 -21.35 7.27 5.60
CA GLU A 103 -21.15 8.23 6.68
C GLU A 103 -19.87 7.94 7.47
N GLU A 104 -19.61 6.68 7.81
CA GLU A 104 -18.36 6.23 8.44
C GLU A 104 -17.14 6.60 7.59
N ASP A 105 -17.19 6.38 6.28
CA ASP A 105 -16.11 6.77 5.35
C ASP A 105 -15.86 8.29 5.35
N LYS A 106 -16.93 9.11 5.39
CA LYS A 106 -16.82 10.58 5.42
C LYS A 106 -16.22 11.07 6.74
N ILE A 107 -16.64 10.49 7.86
CA ILE A 107 -16.10 10.83 9.19
C ILE A 107 -14.60 10.53 9.23
N LEU A 108 -14.20 9.34 8.80
CA LEU A 108 -12.79 8.95 8.77
C LEU A 108 -11.98 9.80 7.79
N ALA A 109 -12.52 10.09 6.60
CA ALA A 109 -11.88 10.96 5.63
C ALA A 109 -11.65 12.37 6.22
N SER A 110 -12.66 12.96 6.85
CA SER A 110 -12.56 14.27 7.48
C SER A 110 -11.50 14.32 8.58
N TYR A 111 -11.39 13.28 9.40
CA TYR A 111 -10.32 13.15 10.40
C TYR A 111 -8.94 13.11 9.72
N LEU A 112 -8.78 12.25 8.72
CA LEU A 112 -7.52 12.07 7.98
C LEU A 112 -7.09 13.32 7.20
N MET A 113 -8.01 14.23 6.84
CA MET A 113 -7.64 15.53 6.27
C MET A 113 -6.76 16.39 7.20
N GLY A 114 -6.70 16.09 8.50
CA GLY A 114 -5.80 16.74 9.45
C GLY A 114 -4.32 16.33 9.36
N MET A 115 -3.97 15.39 8.46
CA MET A 115 -2.57 14.98 8.23
C MET A 115 -1.68 16.14 7.80
N LYS A 116 -0.39 16.09 8.20
CA LYS A 116 0.60 17.13 7.88
C LYS A 116 1.95 16.51 7.57
N ILE A 117 2.76 17.20 6.79
CA ILE A 117 4.18 16.89 6.63
C ILE A 117 4.94 17.93 7.44
N ASN A 118 5.68 17.49 8.46
CA ASN A 118 6.53 18.33 9.30
C ASN A 118 7.96 17.79 9.19
N GLU A 119 8.94 18.64 8.85
CA GLU A 119 10.36 18.24 8.75
C GLU A 119 10.55 16.94 7.95
N ASP A 120 9.88 16.84 6.79
CA ASP A 120 9.87 15.69 5.88
C ASP A 120 9.27 14.39 6.42
N GLN A 121 8.63 14.45 7.59
CA GLN A 121 7.89 13.35 8.18
C GLN A 121 6.38 13.56 8.09
N LEU A 122 5.67 12.52 7.65
CA LEU A 122 4.21 12.46 7.71
C LEU A 122 3.76 12.31 9.17
N THR A 123 3.02 13.30 9.65
CA THR A 123 2.34 13.29 10.95
C THR A 123 0.85 13.06 10.73
N LEU A 124 0.29 12.08 11.44
CA LEU A 124 -1.15 11.83 11.47
C LEU A 124 -1.84 12.76 12.48
N PRO A 125 -3.15 13.01 12.36
CA PRO A 125 -3.89 13.69 13.41
C PRO A 125 -3.76 12.93 14.75
N PRO A 126 -3.92 13.61 15.90
CA PRO A 126 -3.76 13.02 17.22
C PRO A 126 -4.70 11.82 17.44
N VAL A 127 -4.18 10.77 18.07
CA VAL A 127 -4.98 9.57 18.42
C VAL A 127 -6.16 9.93 19.32
N SER A 128 -6.01 10.93 20.19
CA SER A 128 -7.09 11.46 21.03
C SER A 128 -8.26 12.09 20.25
N GLU A 129 -8.06 12.44 18.98
CA GLU A 129 -9.08 13.00 18.09
C GLU A 129 -9.69 11.95 17.16
N ILE A 130 -9.30 10.66 17.27
CA ILE A 130 -9.91 9.58 16.49
C ILE A 130 -11.41 9.55 16.79
N PRO A 131 -12.28 9.55 15.76
CA PRO A 131 -13.73 9.51 15.96
C PRO A 131 -14.19 8.25 16.68
N ASP A 132 -15.24 8.38 17.50
CA ASP A 132 -15.84 7.26 18.23
C ASP A 132 -16.18 6.09 17.28
N GLY A 133 -15.77 4.88 17.68
CA GLY A 133 -16.01 3.65 16.91
C GLY A 133 -14.90 3.31 15.90
N PHE A 134 -13.88 4.16 15.76
CA PHE A 134 -12.67 3.87 14.98
C PHE A 134 -11.50 3.54 15.89
N ASP A 135 -10.58 2.73 15.39
CA ASP A 135 -9.33 2.40 16.05
C ASP A 135 -8.20 2.28 15.02
N LEU A 136 -7.00 2.67 15.42
CA LEU A 136 -5.80 2.59 14.60
C LEU A 136 -4.87 1.54 15.21
N SER A 137 -4.85 0.35 14.62
CA SER A 137 -4.08 -0.79 15.14
C SER A 137 -2.76 -1.05 14.40
N TYR A 138 -2.56 -0.46 13.22
CA TYR A 138 -1.40 -0.76 12.39
C TYR A 138 -0.98 0.42 11.50
N LYS A 139 0.33 0.62 11.37
CA LYS A 139 0.95 1.58 10.47
C LYS A 139 2.12 0.93 9.72
N ARG A 140 2.29 1.30 8.46
CA ARG A 140 3.44 0.90 7.64
C ARG A 140 3.88 2.05 6.74
N ARG A 141 5.19 2.25 6.63
CA ARG A 141 5.82 3.06 5.58
C ARG A 141 6.72 2.20 4.71
N SER A 142 6.84 2.56 3.44
CA SER A 142 7.53 1.76 2.43
C SER A 142 8.23 2.67 1.43
N LEU A 143 9.56 2.55 1.34
CA LEU A 143 10.31 3.13 0.23
C LEU A 143 10.42 2.07 -0.87
N ARG A 144 9.91 2.38 -2.07
CA ARG A 144 9.74 1.41 -3.15
C ARG A 144 10.49 1.81 -4.40
N ARG A 145 11.04 0.81 -5.09
CA ARG A 145 11.57 0.96 -6.45
C ARG A 145 11.09 -0.18 -7.32
N THR A 146 10.40 0.16 -8.40
CA THR A 146 9.84 -0.80 -9.35
C THR A 146 10.66 -0.83 -10.62
N TYR A 147 10.89 -2.03 -11.13
CA TYR A 147 11.62 -2.33 -12.35
C TYR A 147 10.71 -3.17 -13.25
N GLN A 148 10.63 -2.79 -14.52
CA GLN A 148 9.94 -3.56 -15.54
C GLN A 148 10.91 -4.56 -16.16
N TYR A 149 10.46 -5.79 -16.38
CA TYR A 149 11.24 -6.87 -16.95
C TYR A 149 10.41 -7.63 -17.98
N GLU A 150 10.95 -7.82 -19.17
CA GLU A 150 10.33 -8.64 -20.22
C GLU A 150 11.01 -10.01 -20.27
N MET A 151 10.22 -11.08 -20.30
CA MET A 151 10.70 -12.45 -20.46
C MET A 151 9.75 -13.24 -21.33
N ASP A 152 10.27 -13.86 -22.39
CA ASP A 152 9.49 -14.70 -23.31
C ASP A 152 8.23 -13.97 -23.88
N GLY A 153 8.33 -12.65 -24.08
CA GLY A 153 7.24 -11.79 -24.57
C GLY A 153 6.22 -11.38 -23.51
N GLU A 154 6.43 -11.76 -22.25
CA GLU A 154 5.58 -11.37 -21.12
C GLU A 154 6.23 -10.26 -20.28
N GLN A 155 5.40 -9.33 -19.77
CA GLN A 155 5.85 -8.25 -18.89
C GLN A 155 5.64 -8.62 -17.42
N PHE A 156 6.71 -8.46 -16.65
CA PHE A 156 6.75 -8.63 -15.21
C PHE A 156 7.23 -7.34 -14.55
N ASN A 157 6.76 -7.09 -13.33
CA ASN A 157 7.25 -6.02 -12.49
C ASN A 157 7.96 -6.60 -11.26
N LEU A 158 9.17 -6.12 -10.98
CA LEU A 158 9.90 -6.38 -9.75
C LEU A 158 9.88 -5.12 -8.91
N THR A 159 9.38 -5.18 -7.68
CA THR A 159 9.39 -4.06 -6.74
C THR A 159 10.23 -4.41 -5.54
N VAL A 160 11.31 -3.67 -5.31
CA VAL A 160 12.10 -3.74 -4.07
C VAL A 160 11.50 -2.74 -3.08
N CYS A 161 11.12 -3.24 -1.91
CA CYS A 161 10.55 -2.44 -0.83
C CYS A 161 11.50 -2.44 0.37
N LYS A 162 11.74 -1.25 0.94
CA LYS A 162 12.26 -1.09 2.29
C LYS A 162 11.11 -0.67 3.19
N ASP A 163 10.63 -1.60 3.99
CA ASP A 163 9.45 -1.47 4.82
C ASP A 163 9.80 -1.25 6.27
N GLN A 164 9.01 -0.40 6.92
CA GLN A 164 8.95 -0.24 8.36
C GLN A 164 7.49 -0.33 8.77
N GLU A 165 7.19 -1.18 9.76
CA GLU A 165 5.84 -1.42 10.24
C GLU A 165 5.79 -1.39 11.76
N LYS A 166 4.66 -0.94 12.31
CA LYS A 166 4.40 -0.90 13.74
C LYS A 166 2.93 -1.24 14.00
N THR A 167 2.70 -2.12 14.97
CA THR A 167 1.40 -2.25 15.63
C THR A 167 1.24 -1.09 16.59
N VAL A 168 0.12 -0.38 16.47
CA VAL A 168 -0.18 0.76 17.33
C VAL A 168 -1.00 0.24 18.50
N ASP A 169 -0.53 0.48 19.71
CA ASP A 169 -1.29 0.19 20.91
C ASP A 169 -2.36 1.29 21.09
N PRO A 170 -3.65 0.94 21.20
CA PRO A 170 -4.72 1.92 21.39
C PRO A 170 -4.61 2.74 22.69
N VAL A 171 -3.73 2.35 23.63
CA VAL A 171 -3.49 3.06 24.90
C VAL A 171 -2.36 4.10 24.77
N GLU A 172 -1.49 4.01 23.75
CA GLU A 172 -0.45 5.00 23.51
C GLU A 172 -1.07 6.29 22.95
N THR A 173 -0.90 7.39 23.69
CA THR A 173 -1.51 8.70 23.39
C THR A 173 -0.82 9.41 22.23
N ASP A 174 0.45 9.07 21.97
CA ASP A 174 1.24 9.65 20.90
C ASP A 174 1.52 8.61 19.82
N ALA A 175 1.11 8.96 18.60
CA ALA A 175 1.51 8.28 17.38
C ALA A 175 3.03 8.43 17.17
N SER A 176 3.84 7.68 17.91
CA SER A 176 5.29 7.64 17.72
C SER A 176 5.63 7.31 16.27
N GLY A 177 6.65 8.00 15.75
CA GLY A 177 7.17 7.81 14.41
C GLY A 177 7.78 6.43 14.20
N PHE A 178 8.36 6.21 13.02
CA PHE A 178 8.98 4.94 12.66
C PHE A 178 10.48 4.87 13.02
N ASP A 179 11.01 5.86 13.75
CA ASP A 179 12.46 6.05 13.91
C ASP A 179 13.15 4.90 14.66
N GLU A 180 12.42 4.19 15.52
CA GLU A 180 12.93 3.01 16.25
C GLU A 180 12.60 1.67 15.56
N THR A 181 11.86 1.70 14.44
CA THR A 181 11.41 0.46 13.78
C THR A 181 12.49 -0.07 12.83
N ALA A 182 12.81 -1.36 12.96
CA ALA A 182 13.78 -2.00 12.06
C ALA A 182 13.27 -1.97 10.61
N THR A 183 14.15 -1.59 9.68
CA THR A 183 13.84 -1.64 8.24
C THR A 183 13.99 -3.06 7.73
N LYS A 184 12.93 -3.58 7.10
CA LYS A 184 12.93 -4.88 6.42
C LYS A 184 12.96 -4.68 4.91
N THR A 185 13.80 -5.45 4.21
CA THR A 185 13.77 -5.47 2.74
C THR A 185 12.87 -6.62 2.27
N ASP A 186 11.97 -6.32 1.33
CA ASP A 186 11.07 -7.28 0.70
C ASP A 186 11.10 -7.09 -0.83
N ILE A 187 10.86 -8.16 -1.58
CA ILE A 187 10.86 -8.13 -3.05
C ILE A 187 9.53 -8.70 -3.55
N HIS A 188 8.75 -7.85 -4.22
CA HIS A 188 7.45 -8.22 -4.76
C HIS A 188 7.58 -8.43 -6.26
N LEU A 189 7.15 -9.59 -6.73
CA LEU A 189 7.12 -9.94 -8.15
C LEU A 189 5.67 -9.98 -8.62
N HIS A 190 5.41 -9.29 -9.72
CA HIS A 190 4.08 -9.12 -10.29
C HIS A 190 4.09 -9.53 -11.77
N CYS A 191 2.97 -10.08 -12.22
CA CYS A 191 2.68 -10.34 -13.62
C CYS A 191 1.50 -9.43 -14.00
N GLU A 192 1.72 -8.49 -14.92
CA GLU A 192 0.73 -7.45 -15.24
C GLU A 192 -0.60 -8.05 -15.73
N GLU A 193 -0.51 -9.10 -16.56
CA GLU A 193 -1.69 -9.78 -17.09
C GLU A 193 -2.51 -10.48 -15.98
N TRP A 194 -1.84 -11.15 -15.02
CA TRP A 194 -2.54 -11.72 -13.87
C TRP A 194 -3.16 -10.64 -13.00
N ASP A 195 -2.43 -9.56 -12.75
CA ASP A 195 -2.92 -8.43 -11.97
C ASP A 195 -4.18 -7.82 -12.61
N GLN A 196 -4.24 -7.74 -13.94
CA GLN A 196 -5.42 -7.30 -14.67
C GLN A 196 -6.58 -8.30 -14.58
N LEU A 197 -6.33 -9.58 -14.87
CA LEU A 197 -7.36 -10.63 -14.84
C LEU A 197 -8.01 -10.77 -13.46
N LEU A 198 -7.20 -10.72 -12.39
CA LEU A 198 -7.66 -10.81 -11.00
C LEU A 198 -8.46 -9.57 -10.58
N ASP A 199 -8.15 -8.40 -11.13
CA ASP A 199 -8.86 -7.15 -10.87
C ASP A 199 -10.21 -7.10 -11.59
N GLU A 200 -10.26 -7.54 -12.85
CA GLU A 200 -11.48 -7.59 -13.65
C GLU A 200 -12.43 -8.69 -13.19
N GLY A 201 -11.94 -9.65 -12.39
CA GLY A 201 -12.71 -10.80 -11.92
C GLY A 201 -13.04 -11.80 -13.03
N ASN A 202 -12.46 -11.63 -14.21
CA ASN A 202 -12.62 -12.48 -15.38
C ASN A 202 -11.45 -13.45 -15.50
N TRP A 203 -11.24 -14.26 -14.46
CA TRP A 203 -10.14 -15.22 -14.39
C TRP A 203 -10.65 -16.61 -14.04
N GLU A 204 -10.05 -17.61 -14.66
CA GLU A 204 -10.20 -19.02 -14.31
C GLU A 204 -8.87 -19.55 -13.75
N PRO A 205 -8.90 -20.51 -12.81
CA PRO A 205 -7.69 -21.09 -12.22
C PRO A 205 -6.69 -21.59 -13.27
N GLU A 206 -7.16 -22.15 -14.38
CA GLU A 206 -6.35 -22.68 -15.47
C GLU A 206 -5.46 -21.61 -16.12
N GLN A 207 -5.95 -20.36 -16.23
CA GLN A 207 -5.17 -19.24 -16.78
C GLN A 207 -4.00 -18.87 -15.85
N ILE A 208 -4.22 -18.96 -14.54
CA ILE A 208 -3.15 -18.75 -13.54
C ILE A 208 -2.16 -19.92 -13.59
N VAL A 209 -2.65 -21.16 -13.61
CA VAL A 209 -1.80 -22.36 -13.64
C VAL A 209 -0.95 -22.43 -14.91
N ALA A 210 -1.49 -22.06 -16.07
CA ALA A 210 -0.79 -22.10 -17.35
C ALA A 210 0.47 -21.22 -17.38
N LYS A 211 0.43 -20.07 -16.71
CA LYS A 211 1.55 -19.10 -16.65
C LYS A 211 2.49 -19.30 -15.45
N LEU A 212 2.12 -20.16 -14.50
CA LEU A 212 2.92 -20.42 -13.31
C LEU A 212 4.36 -20.85 -13.65
N PRO A 213 4.64 -21.69 -14.67
CA PRO A 213 6.02 -22.03 -15.04
C PRO A 213 6.87 -20.81 -15.41
N THR A 214 6.35 -19.90 -16.24
CA THR A 214 7.05 -18.68 -16.65
C THR A 214 7.29 -17.76 -15.46
N PHE A 215 6.28 -17.56 -14.60
CA PHE A 215 6.44 -16.78 -13.38
C PHE A 215 7.51 -17.37 -12.43
N LEU A 216 7.55 -18.69 -12.28
CA LEU A 216 8.57 -19.37 -11.48
C LEU A 216 9.97 -19.29 -12.10
N GLN A 217 10.09 -19.23 -13.43
CA GLN A 217 11.36 -18.97 -14.11
C GLN A 217 11.86 -17.55 -13.84
N PHE A 218 10.96 -16.56 -13.88
CA PHE A 218 11.27 -15.18 -13.51
C PHE A 218 11.74 -15.10 -12.05
N LEU A 219 11.00 -15.74 -11.14
CA LEU A 219 11.38 -15.84 -9.72
C LEU A 219 12.80 -16.40 -9.53
N ARG A 220 13.15 -17.48 -10.25
CA ARG A 220 14.49 -18.08 -10.20
C ARG A 220 15.56 -17.14 -10.74
N GLN A 221 15.25 -16.32 -11.75
CA GLN A 221 16.19 -15.35 -12.28
C GLN A 221 16.46 -14.24 -11.28
N VAL A 222 15.41 -13.73 -10.61
CA VAL A 222 15.56 -12.75 -9.52
C VAL A 222 16.40 -13.33 -8.39
N GLN A 223 16.10 -14.58 -7.98
CA GLN A 223 16.84 -15.27 -6.93
C GLN A 223 18.35 -15.33 -7.19
N ARG A 224 18.78 -15.59 -8.44
CA ARG A 224 20.20 -15.64 -8.81
C ARG A 224 20.95 -14.32 -8.62
N ASN A 225 20.22 -13.21 -8.59
CA ASN A 225 20.79 -11.86 -8.48
C ASN A 225 20.65 -11.26 -7.06
N VAL A 226 19.90 -11.91 -6.18
CA VAL A 226 19.65 -11.45 -4.80
C VAL A 226 20.32 -12.37 -3.77
N ALA A 227 20.47 -13.65 -4.07
CA ALA A 227 21.26 -14.56 -3.23
C ALA A 227 22.76 -14.23 -3.38
N PRO A 228 23.54 -14.21 -2.29
CA PRO A 228 24.99 -14.06 -2.34
C PRO A 228 25.70 -15.19 -3.09
#